data_AF-A0A8X7SSN9-F1
#
_entry.id   AF-A0A8X7SSN9-F1
#
_cell.length_a   1.000
_cell.length_b   1.000
_cell.length_c   1.000
_cell.angle_alpha   90.00
_cell.angle_beta   90.00
_cell.angle_gamma   90.00
#
_symmetry.space_group_name_H-M   'P 1'
#
loop_
_entity.id
_entity.type
_entity.pdbx_description
1 polymer ?
#
loop_
_entity_poly.entity_id
_entity_poly.type
_entity_poly.pdbx_seq_one_letter_code
_entity_poly.pdbx_strand_id
1 'polypeptide(L)'
;MLLDAAGPERLSCQMYQRSCDLGLGVPFNIASYALLTHMVAQVTNCEAGELVLSMGDAHVYRDHVEPLNSDQDAATISDGLETQPVPEYFQNPSE
;
A
#
# COMPACT_ATOMS: atom_id res chain seq x y z
N MET A 1 3.91 7.81 -37.44
CA MET A 1 3.78 8.56 -36.18
C MET A 1 4.45 7.70 -35.13
N LEU A 2 5.75 7.91 -34.96
CA LEU A 2 6.60 7.22 -33.98
C LEU A 2 6.45 7.99 -32.67
N LEU A 3 5.72 7.43 -31.71
CA LEU A 3 5.80 7.76 -30.29
C LEU A 3 6.46 6.53 -29.67
N ASP A 4 7.79 6.53 -29.67
CA ASP A 4 8.64 6.82 -28.52
C ASP A 4 8.86 5.56 -27.67
N ALA A 5 10.13 5.23 -27.48
CA ALA A 5 10.62 4.02 -26.83
C ALA A 5 10.65 4.18 -25.30
N ALA A 6 9.67 4.91 -24.74
CA ALA A 6 9.42 5.00 -23.32
C ALA A 6 8.37 3.93 -22.96
N GLY A 7 8.62 3.16 -21.91
CA GLY A 7 7.62 2.22 -21.38
C GLY A 7 6.30 2.94 -21.01
N PRO A 8 5.24 2.19 -20.69
CA PRO A 8 3.96 2.76 -20.30
C PRO A 8 4.10 3.79 -19.17
N GLU A 9 3.31 4.86 -19.23
CA GLU A 9 3.30 5.92 -18.22
C GLU A 9 2.90 5.35 -16.86
N ARG A 10 3.58 5.75 -15.78
CA ARG A 10 3.31 5.27 -14.42
C ARG A 10 2.42 6.24 -13.64
N LEU A 11 1.41 5.70 -12.97
CA LEU A 11 0.50 6.43 -12.09
C LEU A 11 0.83 6.12 -10.63
N SER A 12 1.43 7.10 -9.95
CA SER A 12 1.67 7.05 -8.50
C SER A 12 0.52 7.74 -7.75
N CYS A 13 0.24 7.29 -6.53
CA CYS A 13 -0.75 7.88 -5.64
C CYS A 13 -0.08 8.49 -4.42
N GLN A 14 -0.39 9.75 -4.13
CA GLN A 14 -0.04 10.37 -2.85
C GLN A 14 -1.30 10.51 -2.00
N MET A 15 -1.26 9.98 -0.78
CA MET A 15 -2.37 9.97 0.15
C MET A 15 -1.95 10.66 1.44
N TYR A 16 -2.68 11.71 1.84
CA TYR A 16 -2.53 12.31 3.16
C TYR A 16 -3.63 11.81 4.09
N GLN A 17 -3.23 11.27 5.24
CA GLN A 17 -4.15 10.81 6.26
C GLN A 17 -4.00 11.67 7.52
N ARG A 18 -5.04 12.43 7.86
CA ARG A 18 -5.01 13.33 9.02
C ARG A 18 -4.79 12.61 10.36
N SER A 19 -5.25 11.36 10.46
CA SER A 19 -5.30 10.57 11.69
C SER A 19 -5.24 9.09 11.33
N CYS A 20 -4.24 8.39 11.88
CA CYS A 20 -3.80 7.09 11.43
C CYS A 20 -3.76 6.11 12.61
N ASP A 21 -4.75 5.22 12.68
CA ASP A 21 -4.70 4.07 13.58
C ASP A 21 -3.75 3.03 12.99
N LEU A 22 -2.58 2.88 13.62
CA LEU A 22 -1.53 1.99 13.16
C LEU A 22 -1.88 0.51 13.33
N GLY A 23 -2.79 0.18 14.26
CA GLY A 23 -3.14 -1.22 14.55
C GLY A 23 -4.08 -1.83 13.52
N LEU A 24 -5.11 -1.08 13.11
CA LEU A 24 -6.12 -1.59 12.19
C LEU A 24 -6.24 -0.73 10.93
N GLY A 25 -6.46 0.59 11.10
CA GLY A 25 -6.78 1.49 9.99
C GLY A 25 -5.73 1.52 8.88
N VAL A 26 -4.46 1.77 9.24
CA VAL A 26 -3.36 1.94 8.27
C VAL A 26 -3.15 0.72 7.38
N PRO A 27 -3.07 -0.53 7.90
CA PRO A 27 -3.01 -1.72 7.04
C PRO A 27 -4.10 -1.78 5.97
N PHE A 28 -5.36 -1.52 6.35
CA PHE A 28 -6.47 -1.50 5.39
C PHE A 28 -6.37 -0.32 4.41
N ASN A 29 -5.93 0.85 4.87
CA ASN A 29 -5.77 2.03 4.01
C ASN A 29 -4.68 1.82 2.95
N ILE A 30 -3.55 1.19 3.30
CA ILE A 30 -2.49 0.85 2.33
C ILE A 30 -3.04 -0.05 1.24
N ALA A 31 -3.67 -1.18 1.61
CA ALA A 31 -4.23 -2.11 0.63
C ALA A 31 -5.32 -1.46 -0.24
N SER A 32 -6.20 -0.66 0.37
CA SER A 32 -7.30 0.00 -0.34
C SER A 32 -6.81 1.03 -1.37
N TYR A 33 -5.84 1.87 -1.00
CA TYR A 33 -5.30 2.88 -1.92
C TYR A 33 -4.34 2.29 -2.94
N ALA A 34 -3.63 1.21 -2.63
CA ALA A 34 -2.86 0.45 -3.63
C ALA A 34 -3.82 -0.11 -4.70
N LEU A 35 -4.88 -0.80 -4.27
CA LEU A 35 -5.90 -1.33 -5.19
C LEU A 35 -6.56 -0.22 -6.02
N LEU A 36 -6.92 0.90 -5.39
CA LEU A 36 -7.47 2.06 -6.10
C LEU A 36 -6.49 2.59 -7.15
N THR A 37 -5.19 2.67 -6.83
CA THR A 37 -4.14 3.09 -7.77
C THR A 37 -4.10 2.17 -8.98
N HIS A 38 -4.16 0.84 -8.77
CA HIS A 38 -4.25 -0.14 -9.86
C HIS A 38 -5.51 0.03 -10.72
N MET A 39 -6.68 0.24 -10.09
CA MET A 39 -7.94 0.44 -10.81
C MET A 39 -7.93 1.72 -11.66
N VAL A 40 -7.38 2.82 -11.13
CA VAL A 40 -7.27 4.08 -11.87
C VAL A 40 -6.26 3.94 -13.00
N ALA A 41 -5.09 3.34 -12.74
CA ALA A 41 -4.09 3.08 -13.76
C ALA A 41 -4.66 2.27 -14.94
N GLN A 42 -5.53 1.27 -14.66
CA GLN A 42 -6.22 0.49 -15.69
C GLN A 42 -7.02 1.37 -16.65
N VAL A 43 -7.89 2.22 -16.10
CA VAL A 43 -8.84 3.00 -16.91
C VAL A 43 -8.17 4.17 -17.61
N THR A 44 -6.94 4.53 -17.22
CA THR A 44 -6.12 5.56 -17.86
C THR A 44 -5.03 5.01 -18.77
N ASN A 45 -4.93 3.69 -18.95
CA ASN A 45 -3.84 3.03 -19.69
C ASN A 45 -2.43 3.35 -19.14
N CYS A 46 -2.31 3.45 -17.81
CA CYS A 46 -1.05 3.60 -17.10
C CYS A 46 -0.65 2.31 -16.38
N GLU A 47 0.61 2.18 -16.01
CA GLU A 47 1.06 1.20 -15.01
C GLU A 47 0.94 1.78 -13.60
N ALA A 48 0.57 0.96 -12.61
CA ALA A 48 0.60 1.40 -11.21
C ALA A 48 2.05 1.67 -10.77
N GLY A 49 2.26 2.84 -10.17
CA GLY A 49 3.54 3.29 -9.65
C GLY A 49 3.62 3.17 -8.12
N GLU A 50 4.11 4.23 -7.48
CA GLU A 50 4.31 4.27 -6.03
C GLU A 50 3.04 4.73 -5.29
N LEU A 51 2.79 4.15 -4.12
CA LEU A 51 1.84 4.69 -3.14
C LEU A 51 2.62 5.37 -2.01
N VAL A 52 2.49 6.70 -1.91
CA VAL A 52 3.17 7.52 -0.90
C VAL A 52 2.15 7.97 0.15
N LEU A 53 2.26 7.44 1.37
CA LEU A 53 1.41 7.83 2.49
C LEU A 53 2.09 8.92 3.34
N SER A 54 1.42 10.06 3.49
CA SER A 54 1.78 11.12 4.42
C SER A 54 0.83 11.09 5.62
N MET A 55 1.36 10.77 6.79
CA MET A 55 0.55 10.61 8.00
C MET A 55 0.61 11.87 8.87
N GLY A 56 -0.55 12.32 9.36
CA GLY A 56 -0.69 13.37 10.37
C GLY A 56 -0.48 12.80 11.77
N ASP A 57 -1.58 12.59 12.49
CA ASP A 57 -1.54 11.98 13.82
C ASP A 57 -1.52 10.44 13.73
N ALA A 58 -0.32 9.85 13.78
CA ALA A 58 -0.13 8.41 13.83
C ALA A 58 -0.13 7.90 15.28
N HIS A 59 -1.11 7.03 15.59
CA HIS A 59 -1.37 6.60 16.96
C HIS A 59 -1.75 5.12 17.02
N VAL A 60 -1.58 4.55 18.22
CA VAL A 60 -2.01 3.20 18.58
C VAL A 60 -3.05 3.33 19.70
N TYR A 61 -4.22 2.73 19.52
CA TYR A 61 -5.20 2.65 20.61
C TYR A 61 -4.63 1.81 21.75
N ARG A 62 -4.89 2.23 23.00
CA ARG A 62 -4.36 1.55 24.19
C ARG A 62 -4.66 0.04 24.18
N ASP A 63 -5.86 -0.33 23.76
CA ASP A 63 -6.31 -1.72 23.75
C ASP A 63 -5.65 -2.55 22.61
N HIS A 64 -4.94 -1.89 21.67
CA HIS A 64 -4.14 -2.52 20.62
C HIS A 64 -2.65 -2.66 21.00
N VAL A 65 -2.19 -2.06 22.10
CA VAL A 65 -0.77 -2.08 22.48
C VAL A 65 -0.29 -3.50 22.78
N GLU A 66 -1.02 -4.26 23.60
CA GLU A 66 -0.65 -5.64 23.92
C GLU A 66 -0.73 -6.56 22.68
N PRO A 67 -1.83 -6.55 21.89
CA PRO A 67 -1.89 -7.29 20.63
C PRO A 67 -0.72 -7.01 19.68
N LEU A 68 -0.39 -5.72 19.45
CA LEU A 68 0.70 -5.34 18.54
C LEU A 68 2.10 -5.68 19.07
N ASN A 69 2.26 -5.86 20.38
CA ASN A 69 3.50 -6.34 20.98
C ASN A 69 3.59 -7.86 21.06
N SER A 70 2.51 -8.58 20.73
CA SER A 70 2.57 -10.03 20.65
C SER A 70 3.46 -10.44 19.48
N ASP A 71 4.28 -11.48 19.68
CA ASP A 71 5.26 -11.98 18.70
C ASP A 71 4.64 -12.36 17.33
N GLN A 72 3.31 -12.41 17.22
CA GLN A 72 2.57 -12.71 15.98
C GLN A 72 2.18 -11.49 15.14
N ASP A 73 1.86 -10.35 15.76
CA ASP A 73 1.36 -9.16 15.04
C ASP A 73 2.42 -8.09 14.87
N ALA A 74 3.46 -8.15 15.69
CA ALA A 74 4.62 -7.34 15.49
C ALA A 74 5.25 -7.83 14.17
N ALA A 75 5.01 -7.10 13.08
CA ALA A 75 5.81 -7.10 11.85
C ALA A 75 7.24 -6.60 12.18
N THR A 76 7.82 -7.16 13.24
CA THR A 76 9.10 -6.81 13.78
C THR A 76 10.10 -7.35 12.81
N ILE A 77 10.73 -6.38 12.17
CA ILE A 77 12.11 -6.33 11.73
C ILE A 77 13.00 -6.84 12.89
N SER A 78 12.86 -8.13 13.21
CA SER A 78 13.79 -8.88 14.04
C SER A 78 14.65 -9.65 13.06
N ASP A 79 15.95 -9.67 13.34
CA ASP A 79 17.04 -10.04 12.44
C ASP A 79 17.08 -11.55 12.09
N GLY A 80 15.92 -12.20 11.88
CA GLY A 80 15.83 -13.65 11.72
C GLY A 80 14.47 -14.30 11.42
N LEU A 81 13.38 -13.55 11.17
CA LEU A 81 12.18 -14.13 10.53
C LEU A 81 12.13 -13.71 9.05
N GLU A 82 12.05 -14.68 8.14
CA GLU A 82 11.85 -14.41 6.71
C GLU A 82 10.52 -13.68 6.50
N THR A 83 10.60 -12.43 6.03
CA THR A 83 9.42 -11.70 5.56
C THR A 83 8.82 -12.45 4.39
N GLN A 84 7.55 -12.86 4.48
CA GLN A 84 6.83 -13.39 3.33
C GLN A 84 6.77 -12.30 2.24
N PRO A 85 6.92 -12.67 0.96
CA PRO A 85 6.76 -11.71 -0.13
C PRO A 85 5.34 -11.12 -0.10
N VAL A 86 5.22 -9.83 -0.44
CA VAL A 86 3.90 -9.22 -0.60
C VAL A 86 3.13 -9.96 -1.72
N PRO A 87 1.84 -10.28 -1.52
CA PRO A 87 1.06 -10.94 -2.56
C PRO A 87 0.93 -10.02 -3.77
N GLU A 88 1.08 -10.59 -4.97
CA GLU A 88 0.88 -9.83 -6.21
C GLU A 88 -0.60 -9.59 -6.47
N TYR A 89 -0.92 -8.37 -6.91
CA TYR A 89 -2.25 -8.05 -7.42
C TYR A 89 -2.37 -8.55 -8.86
N PHE A 90 -3.24 -9.53 -9.08
CA PHE A 90 -3.58 -10.01 -10.43
C PHE A 90 -4.75 -9.21 -10.99
N GLN A 91 -4.50 -8.53 -12.10
CA GLN A 91 -5.49 -7.75 -12.81
C GLN A 91 -6.03 -8.53 -14.01
N ASN A 92 -7.35 -8.62 -14.12
CA ASN A 92 -7.96 -9.19 -15.32
C ASN A 92 -7.71 -8.24 -16.51
N PRO A 93 -7.33 -8.78 -17.69
CA PRO A 93 -7.16 -7.95 -18.88
C PRO A 93 -8.47 -7.24 -19.21
N SER A 94 -8.37 -5.98 -19.63
CA SER A 94 -9.48 -5.29 -20.27
C SER A 94 -9.79 -5.99 -21.59
N GLU A 95 -11.04 -6.43 -21.77
CA GLU A 95 -11.54 -7.00 -23.04
C GLU A 95 -11.23 -6.11 -24.25
#